data_AF-M6VAL6-F1
#
_entry.id   AF-M6VAL6-F1
#
_cell.length_a   1.000
_cell.length_b   1.000
_cell.length_c   1.000
_cell.angle_alpha   90.00
_cell.angle_beta   90.00
_cell.angle_gamma   90.00
#
_symmetry.space_group_name_H-M   'P 1'
#
loop_
_entity.id
_entity.type
_entity.pdbx_description
1 polymer ?
#
loop_
_entity_poly.entity_id
_entity_poly.type
_entity_poly.pdbx_seq_one_letter_code
_entity_poly.pdbx_strand_id
1 'polypeptide(L)'
;MNKKEEKRLALRSTRPGNKTLPVVEKDEDPDVLEIINLHKGAETLLLRGANAMIMIGERLLRKKKELPHGTFQEWVFNNFVVNSENPKVFSYRTARRYMQAYEKKEQISKGTDVRTIYQLLSSGIKDDNEQTNVSNIKDPEELLQKLDSGQNLSKGEKIFLSDILTKRREKIFADAKKKTDKIDAYLSKLR
;
A
#
# COMPACT_ATOMS: atom_id res chain seq x y z
N MET A 1 2.76 -41.43 54.53
CA MET A 1 2.78 -41.75 53.09
C MET A 1 2.90 -43.25 52.92
N ASN A 2 2.18 -43.85 51.97
CA ASN A 2 2.06 -45.29 51.82
C ASN A 2 3.22 -45.84 50.95
N LYS A 3 3.91 -46.90 51.38
CA LYS A 3 5.07 -47.50 50.67
C LYS A 3 4.78 -47.88 49.20
N LYS A 4 3.51 -48.07 48.84
CA LYS A 4 3.06 -48.30 47.45
C LYS A 4 3.11 -47.05 46.57
N GLU A 5 2.92 -45.86 47.13
CA GLU A 5 2.94 -44.59 46.39
C GLU A 5 4.38 -44.14 46.10
N GLU A 6 5.31 -44.32 47.04
CA GLU A 6 6.74 -44.06 46.83
C GLU A 6 7.33 -44.93 45.71
N LYS A 7 6.97 -46.24 45.66
CA LYS A 7 7.41 -47.12 44.56
C LYS A 7 6.85 -46.69 43.20
N ARG A 8 5.64 -46.15 43.14
CA ARG A 8 5.05 -45.62 41.90
C ARG A 8 5.70 -44.31 41.46
N LEU A 9 6.09 -43.44 42.41
CA LEU A 9 6.84 -42.22 42.11
C LEU A 9 8.28 -42.52 41.64
N ALA A 10 8.96 -43.50 42.25
CA ALA A 10 10.30 -43.92 41.86
C ALA A 10 10.37 -44.58 40.47
N LEU A 11 9.27 -45.18 39.99
CA LEU A 11 9.15 -45.67 38.62
C LEU A 11 8.86 -44.55 37.59
N ARG A 12 8.41 -43.37 38.05
CA ARG A 12 8.14 -42.19 37.21
C ARG A 12 9.24 -41.12 37.30
N SER A 13 10.18 -41.25 38.23
CA SER A 13 11.37 -40.40 38.25
C SER A 13 12.24 -40.74 37.04
N THR A 14 12.29 -39.79 36.11
CA THR A 14 13.17 -39.80 34.93
C THR A 14 14.60 -40.14 35.36
N ARG A 15 15.18 -41.19 34.75
CA ARG A 15 16.56 -41.59 35.01
C ARG A 15 17.52 -40.40 34.77
N PRO A 16 18.42 -40.07 35.71
CA PRO A 16 19.41 -39.04 35.49
C PRO A 16 20.37 -39.56 34.41
N GLY A 17 20.40 -38.85 33.27
CA GLY A 17 21.12 -39.27 32.07
C GLY A 17 20.25 -39.41 30.82
N ASN A 18 18.92 -39.41 30.95
CA ASN A 18 18.04 -39.32 29.79
C ASN A 18 17.95 -37.87 29.31
N LYS A 19 19.03 -37.37 28.70
CA LYS A 19 18.90 -36.28 27.73
C LYS A 19 17.99 -36.85 26.66
N THR A 20 16.73 -36.43 26.63
CA THR A 20 15.93 -36.53 25.40
C THR A 20 16.72 -35.75 24.37
N LEU A 21 17.60 -36.46 23.66
CA LEU A 21 18.13 -35.99 22.39
C LEU A 21 16.89 -35.57 21.61
N PRO A 22 16.86 -34.36 21.01
CA PRO A 22 15.79 -34.05 20.08
C PRO A 22 15.75 -35.22 19.11
N VAL A 23 14.59 -35.86 19.00
CA VAL A 23 14.35 -36.83 17.95
C VAL A 23 14.60 -36.06 16.67
N VAL A 24 15.80 -36.21 16.11
CA VAL A 24 16.06 -35.82 14.73
C VAL A 24 15.24 -36.83 13.97
N GLU A 25 14.05 -36.42 13.56
CA GLU A 25 13.28 -37.11 12.53
C GLU A 25 14.20 -37.20 11.32
N LYS A 26 14.94 -38.30 11.23
CA LYS A 26 15.73 -38.67 10.06
C LYS A 26 14.75 -39.37 9.15
N ASP A 27 14.02 -38.60 8.37
CA ASP A 27 13.32 -39.05 7.17
C ASP A 27 12.73 -37.81 6.49
N GLU A 28 13.56 -36.93 5.94
CA GLU A 28 13.06 -35.85 5.10
C GLU A 28 13.94 -35.72 3.87
N ASP A 29 13.30 -35.97 2.74
CA ASP A 29 13.74 -35.60 1.39
C ASP A 29 14.62 -34.32 1.45
N PRO A 30 15.85 -34.35 0.89
CA PRO A 30 16.74 -33.19 0.91
C PRO A 30 16.06 -31.93 0.37
N ASP A 31 15.13 -32.08 -0.59
CA ASP A 31 14.38 -30.96 -1.15
C ASP A 31 13.41 -30.35 -0.13
N VAL A 32 12.77 -31.17 0.71
CA VAL A 32 11.87 -30.69 1.78
C VAL A 32 12.65 -29.88 2.81
N LEU A 33 13.83 -30.36 3.20
CA LEU A 33 14.69 -29.67 4.16
C LEU A 33 15.21 -28.34 3.59
N GLU A 34 15.56 -28.30 2.29
CA GLU A 34 15.93 -27.06 1.61
C GLU A 34 14.76 -26.07 1.55
N ILE A 35 13.55 -26.52 1.20
CA ILE A 35 12.34 -25.68 1.18
C ILE A 35 12.05 -25.08 2.56
N ILE A 36 12.14 -25.86 3.64
CA ILE A 36 11.93 -25.38 5.01
C ILE A 36 12.96 -24.32 5.38
N ASN A 37 14.22 -24.51 4.98
CA ASN A 37 15.28 -23.53 5.25
C ASN A 37 15.08 -22.22 4.48
N LEU A 38 14.71 -22.31 3.19
CA LEU A 38 14.35 -21.14 2.38
C LEU A 38 13.16 -20.39 2.97
N HIS A 39 12.13 -21.12 3.41
CA HIS A 39 10.96 -20.54 4.06
C HIS A 39 11.36 -19.73 5.30
N LYS A 40 12.08 -20.34 6.25
CA LYS A 40 12.59 -19.67 7.47
C LYS A 40 13.45 -18.44 7.15
N GLY A 41 14.27 -18.52 6.09
CA GLY A 41 15.05 -17.40 5.60
C GLY A 41 14.18 -16.23 5.13
N ALA A 42 13.13 -16.53 4.35
CA ALA A 42 12.16 -15.53 3.91
C ALA A 42 11.40 -14.91 5.09
N GLU A 43 10.97 -15.69 6.08
CA GLU A 43 10.30 -15.17 7.29
C GLU A 43 11.18 -14.15 8.01
N THR A 44 12.47 -14.48 8.17
CA THR A 44 13.44 -13.62 8.85
C THR A 44 13.66 -12.32 8.09
N LEU A 45 13.77 -12.37 6.76
CA LEU A 45 13.93 -11.18 5.92
C LEU A 45 12.69 -10.28 5.97
N LEU A 46 11.50 -10.87 5.92
CA LEU A 46 10.25 -10.13 6.03
C LEU A 46 10.10 -9.44 7.37
N LEU A 47 10.44 -10.12 8.47
CA LEU A 47 10.40 -9.54 9.80
C LEU A 47 11.39 -8.36 9.92
N ARG A 48 12.61 -8.52 9.42
CA ARG A 48 13.60 -7.43 9.37
C ARG A 48 13.10 -6.26 8.53
N GLY A 49 12.53 -6.53 7.37
CA GLY A 49 11.90 -5.53 6.50
C GLY A 49 10.76 -4.79 7.20
N ALA A 50 9.85 -5.52 7.85
CA ALA A 50 8.73 -4.95 8.61
C ALA A 50 9.20 -4.01 9.72
N ASN A 51 10.19 -4.43 10.49
CA ASN A 51 10.80 -3.60 11.53
C ASN A 51 11.46 -2.35 10.95
N ALA A 52 12.18 -2.48 9.84
CA ALA A 52 12.76 -1.33 9.15
C ALA A 52 11.69 -0.32 8.69
N MET A 53 10.57 -0.80 8.14
CA MET A 53 9.44 0.06 7.75
C MET A 53 8.84 0.82 8.94
N ILE A 54 8.63 0.14 10.07
CA ILE A 54 8.13 0.76 11.31
C ILE A 54 9.09 1.86 11.78
N MET A 55 10.40 1.58 11.78
CA MET A 55 11.41 2.55 12.19
C MET A 55 11.47 3.77 11.24
N ILE A 56 11.33 3.56 9.93
CA ILE A 56 11.23 4.65 8.96
C ILE A 56 9.97 5.49 9.25
N GLY A 57 8.84 4.82 9.48
CA GLY A 57 7.57 5.46 9.82
C GLY A 57 7.65 6.35 11.05
N GLU A 58 8.32 5.87 12.10
CA GLU A 58 8.56 6.65 13.31
C GLU A 58 9.33 7.95 13.01
N ARG A 59 10.42 7.84 12.25
CA ARG A 59 11.27 8.98 11.88
C ARG A 59 10.49 9.99 11.03
N LEU A 60 9.68 9.51 10.09
CA LEU A 60 8.84 10.35 9.25
C LEU A 60 7.77 11.09 10.06
N LEU A 61 7.11 10.42 11.00
CA LEU A 61 6.12 11.05 11.88
C LEU A 61 6.75 12.08 12.82
N ARG A 62 7.93 11.78 13.37
CA ARG A 62 8.69 12.75 14.17
C ARG A 62 9.01 13.99 13.34
N LYS A 63 9.52 13.80 12.12
CA LYS A 63 9.84 14.91 11.23
C LYS A 63 8.62 15.73 10.82
N LYS A 64 7.49 15.05 10.58
CA LYS A 64 6.20 15.71 10.29
C LYS A 64 5.72 16.62 11.42
N LYS A 65 6.01 16.28 12.69
CA LYS A 65 5.67 17.11 13.87
C LYS A 65 6.58 18.33 14.03
N GLU A 66 7.83 18.24 13.59
CA GLU A 66 8.78 19.37 13.61
C GLU A 66 8.50 20.41 12.53
N LEU A 67 7.86 19.99 11.44
CA LEU A 67 7.60 20.83 10.27
C LEU A 67 6.30 21.63 10.42
N PRO A 68 6.22 22.84 9.84
CA PRO A 68 4.98 23.61 9.77
C PRO A 68 3.86 22.83 9.05
N HIS A 69 2.61 23.03 9.49
CA HIS A 69 1.44 22.41 8.85
C HIS A 69 1.46 22.64 7.32
N GLY A 70 1.24 21.56 6.56
CA GLY A 70 1.20 21.59 5.10
C GLY A 70 2.54 21.39 4.39
N THR A 71 3.68 21.60 5.06
CA THR A 71 5.01 21.58 4.40
C THR A 71 5.65 20.18 4.27
N PHE A 72 5.10 19.18 4.96
CA PHE A 72 5.68 17.83 4.98
C PHE A 72 5.75 17.18 3.58
N GLN A 73 4.75 17.42 2.73
CA GLN A 73 4.73 16.85 1.38
C GLN A 73 5.85 17.43 0.51
N GLU A 74 6.05 18.74 0.55
CA GLU A 74 7.15 19.41 -0.13
C GLU A 74 8.50 18.96 0.42
N TRP A 75 8.60 18.80 1.74
CA TRP A 75 9.81 18.26 2.37
C TRP A 75 10.12 16.85 1.86
N VAL A 76 9.12 15.96 1.78
CA VAL A 76 9.32 14.61 1.21
C VAL A 76 9.69 14.68 -0.27
N PHE A 77 9.08 15.57 -1.03
CA PHE A 77 9.39 15.78 -2.44
C PHE A 77 10.86 16.19 -2.63
N ASN A 78 11.29 17.23 -1.92
CA ASN A 78 12.64 17.78 -2.01
C ASN A 78 13.71 16.80 -1.51
N ASN A 79 13.38 15.91 -0.56
CA ASN A 79 14.35 15.00 0.05
C ASN A 79 14.33 13.58 -0.51
N PHE A 80 13.24 13.12 -1.12
CA PHE A 80 13.09 11.70 -1.53
C PHE A 80 12.50 11.46 -2.94
N VAL A 81 11.99 12.47 -3.65
CA VAL A 81 11.32 12.25 -4.94
C VAL A 81 12.27 12.39 -6.13
N VAL A 82 12.04 11.51 -7.12
CA VAL A 82 12.83 11.30 -8.34
C VAL A 82 12.73 12.49 -9.28
N ASN A 83 13.84 13.22 -9.44
CA ASN A 83 14.09 14.17 -10.53
C ASN A 83 15.39 13.74 -11.25
N SER A 84 15.60 14.12 -12.52
CA SER A 84 16.74 13.66 -13.35
C SER A 84 18.14 13.87 -12.75
N GLU A 85 18.29 14.70 -11.70
CA GLU A 85 19.56 15.03 -11.06
C GLU A 85 19.78 14.34 -9.69
N ASN A 86 18.78 13.64 -9.14
CA ASN A 86 18.86 13.07 -7.79
C ASN A 86 18.09 11.75 -7.72
N PRO A 87 18.77 10.58 -7.75
CA PRO A 87 18.10 9.28 -7.75
C PRO A 87 17.58 9.00 -6.33
N LYS A 88 16.38 9.50 -6.03
CA LYS A 88 15.87 9.44 -4.65
C LYS A 88 14.87 8.31 -4.43
N VAL A 89 14.99 7.78 -3.21
CA VAL A 89 14.80 6.37 -2.84
C VAL A 89 13.34 5.91 -2.87
N PHE A 90 12.37 6.78 -2.58
CA PHE A 90 10.95 6.40 -2.54
C PHE A 90 9.97 7.57 -2.63
N SER A 91 8.75 7.29 -3.11
CA SER A 91 7.68 8.29 -3.31
C SER A 91 7.00 8.76 -2.00
N TYR A 92 6.27 9.88 -2.06
CA TYR A 92 5.42 10.34 -0.95
C TYR A 92 4.38 9.30 -0.50
N ARG A 93 3.83 8.51 -1.43
CA ARG A 93 2.91 7.40 -1.09
C ARG A 93 3.61 6.34 -0.24
N THR A 94 4.85 6.01 -0.58
CA THR A 94 5.66 5.07 0.21
C THR A 94 5.95 5.62 1.61
N ALA A 95 6.26 6.92 1.72
CA ALA A 95 6.44 7.59 3.00
C ALA A 95 5.19 7.47 3.90
N ARG A 96 3.99 7.67 3.34
CA ARG A 96 2.72 7.49 4.06
C ARG A 96 2.54 6.06 4.55
N ARG A 97 2.82 5.06 3.71
CA ARG A 97 2.72 3.65 4.10
C ARG A 97 3.64 3.31 5.28
N TYR A 98 4.86 3.85 5.31
CA TYR A 98 5.74 3.67 6.46
C TYR A 98 5.18 4.29 7.73
N MET A 99 4.64 5.51 7.66
CA MET A 99 4.00 6.14 8.84
C MET A 99 2.82 5.30 9.35
N GLN A 100 1.99 4.76 8.47
CA GLN A 100 0.87 3.89 8.83
C GLN A 100 1.34 2.56 9.43
N ALA A 101 2.43 1.99 8.92
CA ALA A 101 3.05 0.79 9.49
C ALA A 101 3.48 1.04 10.95
N TYR A 102 4.03 2.22 11.24
CA TYR A 102 4.36 2.62 12.61
C TYR A 102 3.12 2.79 13.50
N GLU A 103 2.04 3.40 12.99
CA GLU A 103 0.79 3.54 13.74
C GLU A 103 0.18 2.17 14.10
N LYS A 104 0.37 1.16 13.24
CA LYS A 104 -0.09 -0.22 13.45
C LYS A 104 0.96 -1.14 14.10
N LYS A 105 2.06 -0.60 14.64
CA LYS A 105 3.19 -1.39 15.17
C LYS A 105 2.80 -2.43 16.21
N GLU A 106 1.76 -2.18 17.01
CA GLU A 106 1.29 -3.13 18.03
C GLU A 106 0.65 -4.38 17.44
N GLN A 107 0.01 -4.26 16.27
CA GLN A 107 -0.56 -5.40 15.55
C GLN A 107 0.55 -6.25 14.92
N ILE A 108 1.65 -5.60 14.52
CA ILE A 108 2.82 -6.25 13.94
C ILE A 108 3.68 -6.93 15.02
N SER A 109 3.80 -6.34 16.22
CA SER A 109 4.61 -6.89 17.30
C SER A 109 3.95 -8.03 18.07
N LYS A 110 2.61 -8.09 18.10
CA LYS A 110 1.85 -9.14 18.83
C LYS A 110 1.53 -10.37 17.98
N GLY A 111 1.76 -10.33 16.67
CA GLY A 111 1.44 -11.43 15.75
C GLY A 111 2.46 -11.54 14.63
N THR A 112 3.62 -12.11 14.93
CA THR A 112 4.69 -12.47 13.97
C THR A 112 4.30 -13.65 13.08
N ASP A 113 3.07 -13.69 12.60
CA ASP A 113 2.71 -14.59 11.50
C ASP A 113 3.15 -13.89 10.22
N VAL A 114 3.99 -14.54 9.43
CA VAL A 114 4.47 -14.03 8.14
C VAL A 114 3.31 -13.56 7.25
N ARG A 115 2.13 -14.16 7.41
CA ARG A 115 0.89 -13.74 6.76
C ARG A 115 0.45 -12.32 7.12
N THR A 116 0.58 -11.88 8.37
CA THR A 116 0.19 -10.51 8.78
C THR A 116 1.16 -9.48 8.20
N ILE A 117 2.45 -9.81 8.16
CA ILE A 117 3.50 -9.00 7.52
C ILE A 117 3.25 -8.91 6.01
N TYR A 118 2.93 -10.04 5.38
CA TYR A 118 2.55 -10.06 3.97
C TYR A 118 1.31 -9.24 3.71
N GLN A 119 0.26 -9.34 4.53
CA GLN A 119 -0.92 -8.50 4.39
C GLN A 119 -0.58 -7.03 4.56
N LEU A 120 0.29 -6.65 5.50
CA LEU A 120 0.72 -5.28 5.67
C LEU A 120 1.52 -4.74 4.46
N LEU A 121 2.30 -5.60 3.81
CA LEU A 121 3.07 -5.30 2.60
C LEU A 121 2.19 -5.28 1.33
N SER A 122 1.25 -6.23 1.22
CA SER A 122 0.49 -6.54 -0.01
C SER A 122 -0.87 -5.85 -0.06
N SER A 123 -1.52 -5.64 1.09
CA SER A 123 -2.54 -4.62 1.17
C SER A 123 -1.82 -3.29 1.03
N GLY A 124 -1.83 -2.75 -0.20
CA GLY A 124 -1.80 -1.31 -0.35
C GLY A 124 -2.87 -0.81 0.59
N ILE A 125 -2.45 -0.31 1.75
CA ILE A 125 -3.30 0.01 2.90
C ILE A 125 -4.48 0.75 2.31
N LYS A 126 -5.65 0.11 2.32
CA LYS A 126 -6.89 0.74 1.89
C LYS A 126 -7.05 1.91 2.84
N ASP A 127 -6.59 3.07 2.41
CA ASP A 127 -6.98 4.32 3.01
C ASP A 127 -8.49 4.29 2.95
N ASP A 128 -9.15 4.30 4.11
CA ASP A 128 -10.60 4.51 4.21
C ASP A 128 -11.03 5.88 3.61
N ASN A 129 -10.11 6.61 2.97
CA ASN A 129 -10.34 7.85 2.23
C ASN A 129 -9.76 7.87 0.79
N GLU A 130 -9.22 6.76 0.25
CA GLU A 130 -8.84 6.67 -1.17
C GLU A 130 -9.73 5.68 -1.93
N GLN A 131 -11.06 5.88 -1.86
CA GLN A 131 -11.94 5.44 -2.95
C GLN A 131 -11.77 6.36 -4.17
N THR A 132 -10.58 6.35 -4.76
CA THR A 132 -10.41 6.56 -6.19
C THR A 132 -10.22 5.19 -6.82
N ASN A 133 -11.26 4.36 -6.72
CA ASN A 133 -11.44 3.23 -7.64
C ASN A 133 -11.66 3.82 -9.04
N VAL A 134 -10.56 4.07 -9.75
CA VAL A 134 -10.54 4.36 -11.19
C VAL A 134 -10.84 3.08 -12.01
N SER A 135 -11.18 1.97 -11.34
CA SER A 135 -11.50 0.68 -11.98
C SER A 135 -12.96 0.52 -12.41
N ASN A 136 -13.82 1.52 -12.19
CA ASN A 136 -15.15 1.59 -12.81
C ASN A 136 -15.30 2.94 -13.54
N ILE A 137 -14.48 3.17 -14.57
CA ILE A 137 -14.81 4.20 -15.55
C ILE A 137 -16.02 3.68 -16.31
N LYS A 138 -17.21 4.09 -15.86
CA LYS A 138 -18.44 3.95 -16.63
C LYS A 138 -18.30 4.78 -17.90
N ASP A 139 -18.87 4.29 -18.99
CA ASP A 139 -18.88 5.01 -20.26
C ASP A 139 -19.39 6.45 -20.03
N PRO A 140 -18.79 7.46 -20.68
CA PRO A 140 -19.14 8.85 -20.46
C PRO A 140 -20.62 9.15 -20.79
N GLU A 141 -21.25 8.34 -21.65
CA GLU A 141 -22.68 8.42 -21.94
C GLU A 141 -23.56 7.98 -20.76
N GLU A 142 -23.16 6.96 -20.01
CA GLU A 142 -23.89 6.53 -18.81
C GLU A 142 -23.83 7.59 -17.71
N LEU A 143 -22.69 8.28 -17.57
CA LEU A 143 -22.54 9.37 -16.61
C LEU A 143 -23.37 10.60 -17.00
N LEU A 144 -23.52 10.87 -18.30
CA LEU A 144 -24.40 11.93 -18.80
C LEU A 144 -25.87 11.59 -18.54
N GLN A 145 -26.31 10.36 -18.84
CA GLN A 145 -27.67 9.92 -18.54
C GLN A 145 -28.00 9.99 -17.04
N LYS A 146 -27.03 9.69 -16.17
CA LYS A 146 -27.16 9.86 -14.72
C LYS A 146 -27.29 11.32 -14.30
N LEU A 147 -26.55 12.22 -14.93
CA LEU A 147 -26.67 13.66 -14.69
C LEU A 147 -28.06 14.16 -15.12
N ASP A 148 -28.52 13.76 -16.31
CA ASP A 148 -29.81 14.17 -16.87
C ASP A 148 -31.00 13.61 -16.07
N SER A 149 -30.85 12.42 -15.49
CA SER A 149 -31.83 11.79 -14.60
C SER A 149 -31.78 12.30 -13.15
N GLY A 150 -30.91 13.27 -12.84
CA GLY A 150 -30.83 13.91 -11.51
C GLY A 150 -30.21 13.04 -10.41
N GLN A 151 -29.49 11.97 -10.76
CA GLN A 151 -28.81 11.12 -9.78
C GLN A 151 -27.55 11.79 -9.21
N ASN A 152 -27.27 11.54 -7.93
CA ASN A 152 -26.07 12.07 -7.27
C ASN A 152 -24.80 11.37 -7.79
N LEU A 153 -23.98 12.12 -8.53
CA LEU A 153 -22.65 11.69 -8.98
C LEU A 153 -21.63 11.74 -7.84
N SER A 154 -20.74 10.76 -7.80
CA SER A 154 -19.57 10.75 -6.91
C SER A 154 -18.60 11.88 -7.24
N LYS A 155 -17.77 12.30 -6.27
CA LYS A 155 -16.74 13.34 -6.48
C LYS A 155 -15.79 13.00 -7.63
N GLY A 156 -15.41 11.73 -7.77
CA GLY A 156 -14.57 11.27 -8.89
C GLY A 156 -15.29 11.31 -10.24
N GLU A 157 -16.56 10.90 -10.29
CA GLU A 157 -17.39 10.94 -11.50
C GLU A 157 -17.61 12.40 -11.96
N LYS A 158 -17.81 13.35 -11.02
CA LYS A 158 -17.94 14.77 -11.33
C LYS A 158 -16.69 15.36 -11.95
N ILE A 159 -15.51 15.05 -11.40
CA ILE A 159 -14.22 15.52 -11.93
C ILE A 159 -14.00 14.96 -13.33
N PHE A 160 -14.20 13.65 -13.51
CA PHE A 160 -14.05 12.99 -14.81
C PHE A 160 -15.00 13.56 -15.87
N LEU A 161 -16.29 13.69 -15.54
CA LEU A 161 -17.28 14.28 -16.44
C LEU A 161 -16.94 15.74 -16.78
N SER A 162 -16.45 16.52 -15.81
CA SER A 162 -16.05 17.91 -16.04
C SER A 162 -14.88 18.04 -17.02
N ASP A 163 -13.89 17.14 -16.95
CA ASP A 163 -12.76 17.11 -17.89
C ASP A 163 -13.21 16.74 -19.32
N ILE A 164 -14.14 15.78 -19.44
CA ILE A 164 -14.71 15.41 -20.75
C ILE A 164 -15.54 16.55 -21.35
N LEU A 165 -16.40 17.18 -20.55
CA LEU A 165 -17.27 18.27 -21.00
C LEU A 165 -16.47 19.52 -21.38
N THR A 166 -15.41 19.84 -20.63
CA THR A 166 -14.51 20.96 -20.97
C THR A 166 -13.76 20.71 -22.27
N LYS A 167 -13.18 19.52 -22.47
CA LYS A 167 -12.56 19.13 -23.75
C LYS A 167 -13.54 19.18 -24.92
N ARG A 168 -14.76 18.69 -24.73
CA ARG A 168 -15.81 18.73 -25.77
C ARG A 168 -16.21 20.17 -26.10
N ARG A 169 -16.35 21.02 -25.09
CA ARG A 169 -16.63 22.46 -25.25
C ARG A 169 -15.51 23.15 -26.04
N GLU A 170 -14.26 22.96 -25.65
CA GLU A 170 -13.10 23.56 -26.32
C GLU A 170 -13.02 23.18 -27.80
N LYS A 171 -13.30 21.91 -28.13
CA LYS A 171 -13.35 21.43 -29.52
C LYS A 171 -14.42 22.16 -30.33
N ILE A 172 -15.63 22.31 -29.79
CA ILE A 172 -16.73 23.04 -30.45
C ILE A 172 -16.34 24.51 -30.66
N PHE A 173 -15.75 25.16 -29.66
CA PHE A 173 -15.29 26.54 -29.78
C PHE A 173 -14.20 26.71 -30.84
N ALA A 174 -13.24 25.80 -30.91
CA ALA A 174 -12.19 25.84 -31.92
C ALA A 174 -12.76 25.68 -33.35
N ASP A 175 -13.71 24.77 -33.54
CA ASP A 175 -14.35 24.55 -34.84
C ASP A 175 -15.25 25.72 -35.25
N ALA A 176 -15.99 26.30 -34.29
CA ALA A 176 -16.78 27.51 -34.52
C ALA A 176 -15.89 28.69 -34.91
N LYS A 177 -14.79 28.90 -34.20
CA LYS A 177 -13.82 29.96 -34.50
C LYS A 177 -13.20 29.81 -35.89
N LYS A 178 -12.81 28.60 -36.29
CA LYS A 178 -12.33 28.35 -37.66
C LYS A 178 -13.37 28.69 -38.72
N LYS A 179 -14.66 28.46 -38.45
CA LYS A 179 -15.74 28.82 -39.38
C LYS A 179 -15.93 30.33 -39.45
N THR A 180 -15.89 31.04 -38.32
CA THR A 180 -15.99 32.50 -38.30
C THR A 180 -14.79 33.14 -38.99
N ASP A 181 -13.57 32.68 -38.72
CA ASP A 181 -12.35 33.20 -39.35
C ASP A 181 -12.39 33.03 -40.87
N LYS A 182 -12.97 31.93 -41.38
CA LYS A 182 -13.19 31.73 -42.82
C LYS A 182 -14.20 32.71 -43.39
N ILE A 183 -15.31 32.97 -42.69
CA ILE A 183 -16.32 33.93 -43.12
C ILE A 183 -15.72 35.35 -43.14
N ASP A 184 -14.97 35.74 -42.11
CA ASP A 184 -14.30 37.02 -42.03
C ASP A 184 -13.25 37.18 -43.15
N ALA A 185 -12.53 36.11 -43.48
CA ALA A 185 -11.62 36.09 -44.63
C ALA A 185 -12.32 36.19 -46.00
N TYR A 186 -13.57 35.73 -46.11
CA TYR A 186 -14.38 35.96 -47.32
C TYR A 186 -14.92 37.39 -47.36
N LEU A 187 -15.38 37.93 -46.22
CA LEU A 187 -15.88 39.30 -46.12
C LEU A 187 -14.78 40.34 -46.38
N SER A 188 -13.55 40.08 -45.95
CA SER A 188 -12.41 40.98 -46.20
C SER A 188 -11.98 41.02 -47.67
N LYS A 189 -12.25 39.96 -48.44
CA LYS A 189 -12.02 39.93 -49.90
C LYS A 189 -13.13 40.64 -50.70
N LEU A 190 -14.27 40.90 -50.07
CA LEU A 190 -15.40 41.60 -50.66
C LEU A 190 -15.40 43.11 -50.34
N ARG A 191 -14.51 43.57 -49.47
CA ARG A 191 -14.25 44.99 -49.19
C ARG A 191 -13.01 45.44 -49.95
#